data_AF-A0A0R2CVZ5-F1
#
_entry.id   AF-A0A0R2CVZ5-F1
#
_cell.length_a   1.000
_cell.length_b   1.000
_cell.length_c   1.000
_cell.angle_alpha   90.00
_cell.angle_beta   90.00
_cell.angle_gamma   90.00
#
_symmetry.space_group_name_H-M   'P 1'
#
loop_
_entity.id
_entity.type
_entity.pdbx_description
1 polymer ?
#
loop_
_entity_poly.entity_id
_entity_poly.type
_entity_poly.pdbx_seq_one_letter_code
_entity_poly.pdbx_strand_id
1 'polypeptide(L)'
;MGTSEPNDLVIYNFILKNYSKISFYKVGSEQIINTKKKINPKRLQRIARKQVNNEFQGTKAQKTLQKQHELIKKERKKKNSKEKDERRKIMFKKKQAKKKEKHKGR
;
A
#
# COMPACT_ATOMS: atom_id res chain seq x y z
N MET A 1 -31.43 -14.46 -40.96
CA MET A 1 -30.22 -14.83 -41.72
C MET A 1 -29.18 -15.28 -40.71
N GLY A 2 -28.98 -16.59 -40.62
CA GLY A 2 -28.26 -17.24 -39.52
C GLY A 2 -26.78 -16.84 -39.46
N THR A 3 -26.31 -16.61 -38.24
CA THR A 3 -24.89 -16.40 -37.92
C THR A 3 -24.19 -17.76 -37.92
N SER A 4 -23.92 -18.31 -39.11
CA SER A 4 -22.98 -19.41 -39.26
C SER A 4 -21.56 -18.84 -39.26
N GLU A 5 -20.62 -19.58 -38.67
CA GLU A 5 -19.21 -19.20 -38.70
C GLU A 5 -18.74 -19.07 -40.15
N PRO A 6 -18.09 -17.96 -40.52
CA PRO A 6 -17.62 -17.76 -41.87
C PRO A 6 -16.50 -18.75 -42.19
N ASN A 7 -16.61 -19.42 -43.33
CA ASN A 7 -15.58 -20.30 -43.86
C ASN A 7 -14.30 -19.48 -44.12
N ASP A 8 -13.13 -20.04 -43.81
CA ASP A 8 -11.81 -19.45 -44.02
C ASP A 8 -11.63 -18.86 -45.42
N LEU A 9 -12.20 -19.50 -46.45
CA LEU A 9 -12.14 -18.99 -47.82
C LEU A 9 -12.88 -17.66 -48.01
N VAL A 10 -14.01 -17.49 -47.32
CA VAL A 10 -14.81 -16.26 -47.36
C VAL A 10 -14.08 -15.14 -46.62
N ILE A 11 -13.49 -15.47 -45.46
CA ILE A 11 -12.67 -14.53 -44.68
C ILE A 11 -11.48 -14.06 -45.51
N TYR A 12 -10.75 -15.00 -46.14
CA TYR A 12 -9.58 -14.69 -46.94
C TYR A 12 -9.90 -13.76 -48.11
N ASN A 13 -10.97 -14.06 -48.86
CA ASN A 13 -11.44 -13.22 -49.95
C ASN A 13 -11.89 -11.82 -49.48
N PHE A 14 -12.51 -11.74 -48.31
CA PHE A 14 -12.93 -10.48 -47.71
C PHE A 14 -11.72 -9.61 -47.33
N ILE A 15 -10.68 -10.21 -46.73
CA ILE A 15 -9.44 -9.53 -46.37
C ILE A 15 -8.74 -9.00 -47.62
N LEU A 16 -8.60 -9.82 -48.66
CA LEU A 16 -7.96 -9.40 -49.92
C LEU A 16 -8.69 -8.22 -50.57
N LYS A 17 -10.03 -8.28 -50.64
CA LYS A 17 -10.83 -7.21 -51.27
C LYS A 17 -10.80 -5.90 -50.49
N ASN A 18 -10.63 -5.94 -49.17
CA ASN A 18 -10.68 -4.76 -48.31
C ASN A 18 -9.32 -4.38 -47.72
N TYR A 19 -8.23 -5.01 -48.19
CA TYR A 19 -6.89 -4.87 -47.59
C TYR A 19 -6.42 -3.43 -47.45
N SER A 20 -6.63 -2.61 -48.48
CA SER A 20 -6.26 -1.19 -48.49
C SER A 20 -7.11 -0.30 -47.57
N LYS A 21 -8.27 -0.80 -47.12
CA LYS A 21 -9.18 -0.10 -46.21
C LYS A 21 -9.02 -0.54 -44.77
N ILE A 22 -8.26 -1.61 -44.52
CA ILE A 22 -8.00 -2.11 -43.17
C ILE A 22 -6.92 -1.23 -42.54
N SER A 23 -7.31 -0.46 -41.53
CA SER A 23 -6.37 0.27 -40.69
C SER A 23 -5.68 -0.70 -39.73
N PHE A 24 -4.50 -1.18 -40.09
CA PHE A 24 -3.63 -1.88 -39.15
C PHE A 24 -3.15 -0.88 -38.12
N TYR A 25 -3.72 -0.90 -36.92
CA TYR A 25 -3.13 -0.17 -35.81
C TYR A 25 -1.78 -0.82 -35.52
N LYS A 26 -0.70 -0.06 -35.73
CA LYS A 26 0.62 -0.46 -35.24
C LYS A 26 0.54 -0.38 -33.72
N VAL A 27 0.29 -1.50 -33.07
CA VAL A 27 0.69 -1.64 -31.66
C VAL A 27 2.20 -1.55 -31.71
N GLY A 28 2.73 -0.34 -31.53
CA GLY A 28 4.16 -0.15 -31.34
C GLY A 28 4.58 -1.15 -30.28
N SER A 29 5.66 -1.87 -30.55
CA SER A 29 6.38 -2.74 -29.61
C SER A 29 6.82 -2.02 -28.32
N GLU A 30 6.40 -0.77 -28.12
CA GLU A 30 6.64 0.11 -26.99
C GLU A 30 5.54 0.03 -25.92
N GLN A 31 4.36 -0.53 -26.23
CA GLN A 31 3.26 -0.64 -25.24
C GLN A 31 3.27 -1.92 -24.41
N ILE A 32 4.22 -2.83 -24.66
CA ILE A 32 4.54 -3.94 -23.73
C ILE A 32 5.76 -3.56 -22.88
N ILE A 33 5.91 -2.27 -22.54
CA ILE A 33 6.63 -1.95 -21.31
C ILE A 33 5.67 -2.36 -20.20
N ASN A 34 5.78 -3.61 -19.79
CA ASN A 34 5.28 -4.10 -18.50
C ASN A 34 5.93 -3.24 -17.41
N THR A 35 5.34 -2.07 -17.14
CA THR A 35 5.76 -1.11 -16.11
C THR A 35 5.48 -1.61 -14.70
N LYS A 36 5.18 -2.90 -14.53
CA LYS A 36 5.36 -3.57 -13.24
C LYS A 36 6.86 -3.72 -13.04
N LYS A 37 7.48 -2.67 -12.45
CA LYS A 37 8.85 -2.72 -11.90
C LYS A 37 9.07 -4.11 -11.31
N LYS A 38 10.05 -4.86 -11.83
CA LYS A 38 10.30 -6.24 -11.44
C LYS A 38 10.58 -6.28 -9.93
N ILE A 39 9.57 -6.67 -9.13
CA ILE A 39 9.72 -6.77 -7.68
C ILE A 39 10.57 -8.00 -7.43
N ASN A 40 11.64 -7.87 -6.64
CA ASN A 40 12.45 -9.01 -6.23
C ASN A 40 11.54 -10.10 -5.63
N PRO A 41 11.68 -11.38 -6.03
CA PRO A 41 10.82 -12.48 -5.57
C PRO A 41 10.73 -12.58 -4.04
N LYS A 42 11.81 -12.26 -3.31
CA LYS A 42 11.82 -12.19 -1.84
C LYS A 42 10.88 -11.10 -1.30
N ARG A 43 10.83 -9.95 -1.96
CA ARG A 43 9.91 -8.85 -1.62
C ARG A 43 8.48 -9.20 -1.96
N LEU A 44 8.24 -9.89 -3.09
CA LEU A 44 6.92 -10.37 -3.48
C LEU A 44 6.38 -11.38 -2.44
N GLN A 45 7.19 -12.35 -2.03
CA GLN A 45 6.82 -13.33 -1.01
C GLN A 45 6.48 -12.67 0.33
N ARG A 46 7.23 -11.63 0.74
CA ARG A 46 6.94 -10.88 1.96
C ARG A 46 5.61 -10.12 1.88
N ILE A 47 5.29 -9.54 0.72
CA ILE A 47 4.01 -8.85 0.49
C ILE A 47 2.85 -9.85 0.55
N ALA A 48 2.98 -10.99 -0.14
CA ALA A 48 1.98 -12.05 -0.12
C ALA A 48 1.74 -12.56 1.31
N ARG A 49 2.81 -12.86 2.07
CA ARG A 49 2.69 -13.24 3.49
C ARG A 49 2.02 -12.15 4.33
N LYS A 50 2.34 -10.89 4.10
CA LYS A 50 1.71 -9.77 4.83
C LYS A 50 0.21 -9.64 4.51
N GLN A 51 -0.20 -9.90 3.27
CA GLN A 51 -1.60 -9.85 2.84
C GLN A 51 -2.40 -11.03 3.40
N VAL A 52 -1.82 -12.23 3.42
CA VAL A 52 -2.48 -13.45 3.94
C VAL A 52 -2.54 -13.43 5.48
N ASN A 53 -1.53 -12.90 6.16
CA ASN A 53 -1.40 -12.92 7.63
C ASN A 53 -2.23 -11.86 8.37
N ASN A 54 -3.33 -11.37 7.81
CA ASN A 54 -4.23 -10.48 8.57
C ASN A 54 -4.91 -11.22 9.74
N GLU A 55 -5.02 -12.55 9.67
CA GLU A 55 -5.44 -13.40 10.79
C GLU A 55 -4.39 -14.47 11.06
N PHE A 56 -3.83 -14.45 12.27
CA PHE A 56 -2.90 -15.49 12.73
C PHE A 56 -3.65 -16.82 12.90
N GLN A 57 -3.39 -17.80 12.03
CA GLN A 57 -4.02 -19.13 12.07
C GLN A 57 -3.34 -20.09 13.06
N GLY A 58 -3.03 -19.63 14.28
CA GLY A 58 -2.52 -20.50 15.35
C GLY A 58 -3.56 -20.84 16.40
N THR A 59 -3.10 -21.43 17.51
CA THR A 59 -3.99 -21.91 18.58
C THR A 59 -4.76 -20.76 19.24
N LYS A 60 -5.90 -21.06 19.86
CA LYS A 60 -6.70 -20.07 20.59
C LYS A 60 -5.86 -19.32 21.63
N ALA A 61 -4.97 -20.03 22.33
CA ALA A 61 -4.05 -19.44 23.31
C ALA A 61 -3.03 -18.47 22.68
N GLN A 62 -2.49 -18.78 21.51
CA GLN A 62 -1.58 -17.86 20.82
C GLN A 62 -2.31 -16.60 20.33
N LYS A 63 -3.55 -16.74 19.82
CA LYS A 63 -4.39 -15.60 19.44
C LYS A 63 -4.69 -14.68 20.63
N THR A 64 -5.01 -15.24 21.81
CA THR A 64 -5.29 -14.44 23.01
C THR A 64 -4.06 -13.69 23.50
N LEU A 65 -2.89 -14.35 23.54
CA LEU A 65 -1.62 -13.72 23.90
C LEU A 65 -1.29 -12.57 22.94
N GLN A 66 -1.44 -12.76 21.62
CA GLN A 66 -1.19 -11.70 20.64
C GLN A 66 -2.10 -10.49 20.89
N LYS A 67 -3.40 -10.72 21.11
CA LYS A 67 -4.37 -9.66 21.44
C LYS A 67 -3.99 -8.91 22.72
N GLN A 68 -3.57 -9.64 23.76
CA GLN A 68 -3.11 -9.05 25.01
C GLN A 68 -1.87 -8.17 24.80
N HIS A 69 -0.87 -8.67 24.08
CA HIS A 69 0.34 -7.90 23.76
C HIS A 69 0.03 -6.61 22.99
N GLU A 70 -0.90 -6.66 22.03
CA GLU A 70 -1.32 -5.48 21.29
C GLU A 70 -2.01 -4.42 22.16
N LEU A 71 -2.85 -4.85 23.11
CA LEU A 71 -3.50 -3.96 24.07
C LEU A 71 -2.48 -3.28 24.97
N ILE A 72 -1.59 -4.05 25.60
CA ILE A 72 -0.50 -3.52 26.46
C ILE A 72 0.38 -2.54 25.67
N LYS A 73 0.70 -2.87 24.41
CA LYS A 73 1.49 -1.99 23.53
C LYS A 73 0.78 -0.66 23.28
N LYS A 74 -0.54 -0.66 23.05
CA LYS A 74 -1.33 0.57 22.84
C LYS A 74 -1.39 1.40 24.13
N GLU A 75 -1.64 0.76 25.27
CA GLU A 75 -1.71 1.42 26.58
C GLU A 75 -0.37 2.06 26.95
N ARG A 76 0.73 1.32 26.82
CA ARG A 76 2.09 1.84 27.06
C ARG A 76 2.40 3.06 26.19
N LYS A 77 2.05 3.02 24.90
CA LYS A 77 2.22 4.17 24.01
C LYS A 77 1.41 5.38 24.46
N LYS A 78 0.15 5.17 24.84
CA LYS A 78 -0.74 6.23 25.35
C LYS A 78 -0.19 6.85 26.63
N LYS A 79 0.25 6.03 27.59
CA LYS A 79 0.87 6.47 28.84
C LYS A 79 2.13 7.29 28.59
N ASN A 80 3.06 6.76 27.80
CA ASN A 80 4.32 7.43 27.50
C ASN A 80 4.11 8.76 26.76
N SER A 81 3.14 8.82 25.84
CA SER A 81 2.80 10.08 25.16
C SER A 81 2.28 11.13 26.14
N LYS A 82 1.33 10.77 27.00
CA LYS A 82 0.77 11.68 28.02
C LYS A 82 1.86 12.22 28.94
N GLU A 83 2.69 11.33 29.47
CA GLU A 83 3.78 11.71 30.37
C GLU A 83 4.79 12.63 29.68
N LYS A 84 5.12 12.36 28.42
CA LYS A 84 6.01 13.23 27.62
C LYS A 84 5.39 14.61 27.40
N ASP A 85 4.08 14.70 27.19
CA ASP A 85 3.38 15.97 26.99
C ASP A 85 3.29 16.78 28.29
N GLU A 86 3.02 16.13 29.42
CA GLU A 86 3.02 16.74 30.75
C GLU A 86 4.41 17.28 31.11
N ARG A 87 5.47 16.47 30.93
CA ARG A 87 6.86 16.91 31.12
C ARG A 87 7.21 18.12 30.25
N ARG A 88 6.79 18.12 28.98
CA ARG A 88 6.98 19.27 28.07
C ARG A 88 6.29 20.53 28.58
N LYS A 89 5.03 20.43 29.04
CA LYS A 89 4.28 21.56 29.61
C LYS A 89 4.95 22.12 30.86
N ILE A 90 5.42 21.25 31.77
CA ILE A 90 6.14 21.66 32.99
C ILE A 90 7.43 22.40 32.63
N MET A 91 8.25 21.82 31.74
CA MET A 91 9.51 22.44 31.31
C MET A 91 9.29 23.79 30.62
N PHE A 92 8.25 23.90 29.81
CA PHE A 92 7.86 25.17 29.18
C PHE A 92 7.49 26.22 30.24
N LYS A 93 6.62 25.89 31.20
CA LYS A 93 6.26 26.81 32.30
C LYS A 93 7.49 27.27 33.09
N LYS A 94 8.40 26.35 33.42
CA LYS A 94 9.67 26.68 34.11
C LYS A 94 10.54 27.63 33.28
N LYS A 95 10.65 27.40 31.96
CA LYS A 95 11.39 28.28 31.05
C LYS A 95 10.77 29.68 30.97
N GLN A 96 9.45 29.77 30.91
CA GLN A 96 8.72 31.05 30.89
C GLN A 96 8.90 31.82 32.21
N ALA A 97 8.83 31.13 33.36
CA ALA A 97 9.10 31.74 34.67
C ALA A 97 10.52 32.31 34.75
N LYS A 98 11.53 31.51 34.38
CA LYS A 98 12.93 31.96 34.32
C LYS A 98 13.13 33.16 33.39
N LYS A 99 12.48 33.18 32.22
CA LYS A 99 12.53 34.32 31.29
C LYS A 99 11.96 35.58 31.94
N LYS A 100 10.83 35.47 32.65
CA LYS A 100 10.23 36.59 33.38
C LYS A 100 11.13 37.09 34.52
N GLU A 101 11.72 36.19 35.30
CA GLU A 101 12.65 36.56 36.39
C GLU A 101 13.88 37.30 35.85
N LYS A 102 14.51 36.80 34.78
CA LYS A 102 15.64 37.49 34.13
C LYS A 102 15.29 38.91 33.67
N HIS A 103 14.07 39.13 33.20
CA HIS A 103 13.63 40.45 32.75
C HIS A 103 13.33 41.42 33.91
N LYS A 104 13.06 40.90 35.12
CA LYS A 104 12.80 41.73 36.31
C LYS A 104 14.06 42.33 36.94
N GLY A 105 15.25 42.07 36.38
CA GLY A 105 16.46 42.82 36.72
C GLY A 105 16.94 42.67 38.17
N ARG A 106 16.76 41.49 38.77
CA ARG A 106 17.52 41.10 39.97
C ARG A 106 18.83 40.45 39.57
#